data_AF-E8R773-F1
#
_entry.id   AF-E8R773-F1
#
_cell.length_a   1.000
_cell.length_b   1.000
_cell.length_c   1.000
_cell.angle_alpha   90.00
_cell.angle_beta   90.00
_cell.angle_gamma   90.00
#
_symmetry.space_group_name_H-M   'P 1'
#
loop_
_entity.id
_entity.type
_entity.pdbx_description
1 polymer ?
#
loop_
_entity_poly.entity_id
_entity_poly.type
_entity_poly.pdbx_seq_one_letter_code
_entity_poly.pdbx_strand_id
1 'polypeptide(L)'
;MSRNTILEFSRLGDGLYRVFFLGRSIYLEMYLCRKKHGSLGEEVSELGLEGAASIIPRSMVSNPSQIVQGAIHLSIYGDKLSRFRNKGLLLMMLSTGHQQLSTLLQEAEKRFLEDEEYYLVKVYTGGGSDHAVSTMVRKPGNCRIVETPLCSEDCAGLLVKNLYALLALV
;
A
#
# COMPACT_ATOMS: atom_id res chain seq x y z
N MET A 1 -22.97 -9.80 22.58
CA MET A 1 -22.68 -8.41 22.20
C MET A 1 -21.69 -8.44 21.05
N SER A 2 -22.15 -8.15 19.82
CA SER A 2 -21.27 -8.01 18.66
C SER A 2 -20.42 -6.75 18.87
N ARG A 3 -19.09 -6.90 18.91
CA ARG A 3 -18.20 -5.74 18.78
C ARG A 3 -18.46 -5.18 17.38
N ASN A 4 -18.99 -3.96 17.30
CA ASN A 4 -19.02 -3.18 16.07
C ASN A 4 -17.57 -2.80 15.73
N THR A 5 -16.80 -3.76 15.21
CA THR A 5 -15.41 -3.50 14.85
C THR A 5 -15.38 -2.81 13.50
N ILE A 6 -15.11 -1.50 13.52
CA ILE A 6 -15.04 -0.65 12.32
C ILE A 6 -13.78 -0.96 11.51
N LEU A 7 -12.70 -1.38 12.18
CA LEU A 7 -11.40 -1.71 11.60
C LEU A 7 -10.80 -2.93 12.30
N GLU A 8 -10.51 -4.00 11.56
CA GLU A 8 -9.70 -5.13 12.03
C GLU A 8 -8.51 -5.33 11.10
N PHE A 9 -7.35 -5.64 11.67
CA PHE A 9 -6.16 -5.96 10.90
C PHE A 9 -5.66 -7.34 11.32
N SER A 10 -5.45 -8.24 10.38
CA SER A 10 -5.04 -9.61 10.64
C SER A 10 -4.02 -10.07 9.62
N ARG A 11 -2.95 -10.72 10.08
CA ARG A 11 -1.98 -11.37 9.20
C ARG A 11 -2.47 -12.77 8.85
N LEU A 12 -2.51 -13.10 7.56
CA LEU A 12 -2.98 -14.40 7.08
C LEU A 12 -1.83 -15.39 6.83
N GLY A 13 -0.64 -14.90 6.52
CA GLY A 13 0.55 -15.72 6.25
C GLY A 13 1.48 -15.01 5.26
N ASP A 14 2.79 -15.30 5.32
CA ASP A 14 3.77 -14.88 4.30
C ASP A 14 3.68 -13.43 3.79
N GLY A 15 3.41 -12.46 4.66
CA GLY A 15 3.30 -11.04 4.27
C GLY A 15 1.97 -10.65 3.63
N LEU A 16 0.99 -11.55 3.57
CA LEU A 16 -0.41 -11.26 3.28
C LEU A 16 -1.15 -10.83 4.56
N TYR A 17 -1.89 -9.74 4.43
CA TYR A 17 -2.73 -9.16 5.46
C TYR A 17 -4.15 -8.99 4.96
N ARG A 18 -5.09 -9.17 5.88
CA ARG A 18 -6.50 -8.81 5.73
C ARG A 18 -6.79 -7.60 6.60
N VAL A 19 -7.41 -6.61 5.99
CA VAL A 19 -7.94 -5.42 6.64
C VAL A 19 -9.45 -5.46 6.48
N PHE A 20 -10.17 -5.60 7.58
CA PHE A 20 -11.61 -5.44 7.57
C PHE A 20 -11.93 -3.99 7.88
N PHE A 21 -12.61 -3.28 7.00
CA PHE A 21 -13.00 -1.89 7.21
C PHE A 21 -14.42 -1.63 6.71
N LEU A 22 -15.29 -1.10 7.57
CA LEU A 22 -16.69 -0.79 7.26
C LEU A 22 -17.43 -1.93 6.52
N GLY A 23 -17.30 -3.16 7.01
CA GLY A 23 -17.99 -4.32 6.41
C GLY A 23 -17.27 -4.94 5.21
N ARG A 24 -16.13 -4.40 4.78
CA ARG A 24 -15.39 -4.87 3.60
C ARG A 24 -14.07 -5.51 4.00
N SER A 25 -13.73 -6.64 3.38
CA SER A 25 -12.40 -7.25 3.51
C SER A 25 -11.51 -6.74 2.39
N ILE A 26 -10.34 -6.23 2.75
CA ILE A 26 -9.32 -5.70 1.86
C ILE A 26 -8.07 -6.53 2.10
N TYR A 27 -7.47 -7.02 1.03
CA TYR A 27 -6.28 -7.86 1.12
C TYR A 27 -5.09 -7.08 0.57
N LEU A 28 -3.99 -7.10 1.29
CA LEU A 28 -2.72 -6.56 0.79
C LEU A 28 -1.56 -7.48 1.14
N GLU A 29 -0.58 -7.50 0.25
CA GLU A 29 0.77 -7.97 0.54
C GLU A 29 1.66 -6.79 0.86
N MET A 30 2.52 -6.97 1.87
CA MET A 30 3.51 -5.98 2.23
C MET A 30 4.78 -6.64 2.72
N TYR A 31 5.88 -6.31 2.06
CA TYR A 31 7.22 -6.74 2.42
C TYR A 31 8.14 -5.52 2.54
N LEU A 32 9.19 -5.67 3.35
CA LEU A 32 10.30 -4.72 3.40
C LEU A 32 11.50 -5.38 2.71
N CYS A 33 11.98 -4.77 1.64
CA CYS A 33 12.97 -5.32 0.74
C CYS A 33 14.23 -4.48 0.76
N ARG A 34 15.41 -5.11 0.69
CA ARG A 34 16.66 -4.40 0.41
C ARG A 34 16.81 -4.14 -1.07
N LYS A 35 17.24 -2.94 -1.47
CA LYS A 35 17.46 -2.61 -2.89
C LYS A 35 18.49 -3.56 -3.53
N LYS A 36 18.25 -3.94 -4.78
CA LYS A 36 19.22 -4.68 -5.59
C LYS A 36 19.88 -3.77 -6.62
N HIS A 37 19.15 -2.76 -7.09
CA HIS A 37 19.60 -1.82 -8.11
C HIS A 37 19.84 -0.43 -7.57
N GLY A 38 20.59 0.34 -8.35
CA GLY A 38 20.90 1.74 -8.06
C GLY A 38 19.75 2.69 -8.41
N SER A 39 18.79 2.27 -9.24
CA SER A 39 17.66 3.11 -9.64
C SER A 39 16.31 2.47 -9.37
N LEU A 40 15.32 3.31 -9.07
CA LEU A 40 13.93 2.88 -8.86
C LEU A 40 13.37 2.23 -10.13
N GLY A 41 13.71 2.75 -11.31
CA GLY A 41 13.25 2.24 -12.60
C GLY A 41 13.72 0.81 -12.88
N GLU A 42 15.00 0.51 -12.63
CA GLU A 42 15.55 -0.85 -12.77
C GLU A 42 14.89 -1.82 -11.80
N GLU A 43 14.70 -1.41 -10.54
CA GLU A 43 14.05 -2.26 -9.53
C GLU A 43 12.58 -2.56 -9.90
N VAL A 44 11.83 -1.55 -10.37
CA VAL A 44 10.45 -1.75 -10.87
C VAL A 44 10.44 -2.68 -12.08
N SER A 45 11.41 -2.55 -12.99
CA SER A 45 11.50 -3.38 -14.18
C SER A 45 11.86 -4.83 -13.87
N GLU A 46 12.75 -5.10 -12.91
CA GLU A 46 13.07 -6.48 -12.48
C GLU A 46 11.86 -7.14 -11.83
N LEU A 47 11.14 -6.41 -10.99
CA LEU A 47 10.00 -6.94 -10.24
C LEU A 47 8.76 -7.19 -11.10
N GLY A 48 8.68 -6.60 -12.30
CA GLY A 48 7.55 -6.79 -13.21
C GLY A 48 6.21 -6.43 -12.57
N LEU A 49 6.15 -5.28 -11.89
CA LEU A 49 4.98 -4.90 -11.09
C LEU A 49 3.75 -4.64 -11.95
N GLU A 50 2.67 -5.35 -11.64
CA GLU A 50 1.37 -5.21 -12.33
C GLU A 50 0.24 -4.86 -11.35
N GLY A 51 -0.81 -4.25 -11.88
CA GLY A 51 -2.03 -3.91 -11.13
C GLY A 51 -1.79 -2.86 -10.04
N ALA A 52 -2.36 -3.08 -8.86
CA ALA A 52 -2.23 -2.22 -7.70
C ALA A 52 -1.00 -2.60 -6.85
N ALA A 53 0.16 -2.71 -7.51
CA ALA A 53 1.45 -3.00 -6.87
C ALA A 53 2.40 -1.79 -6.94
N SER A 54 3.16 -1.54 -5.88
CA SER A 54 4.04 -0.38 -5.77
C SER A 54 5.29 -0.68 -4.95
N ILE A 55 6.39 -0.05 -5.32
CA ILE A 55 7.56 0.18 -4.46
C ILE A 55 7.34 1.50 -3.74
N ILE A 56 7.58 1.54 -2.43
CA ILE A 56 7.52 2.77 -1.63
C ILE A 56 8.82 2.87 -0.84
N PRO A 57 9.74 3.81 -1.17
CA PRO A 57 10.95 4.02 -0.39
C PRO A 57 10.65 4.12 1.11
N ARG A 58 11.47 3.47 1.95
CA ARG A 58 11.21 3.31 3.39
C ARG A 58 10.99 4.64 4.09
N SER A 59 11.73 5.68 3.71
CA SER A 59 11.68 7.01 4.31
C SER A 59 10.47 7.85 3.90
N MET A 60 9.75 7.49 2.82
CA MET A 60 8.55 8.22 2.39
C MET A 60 7.32 7.98 3.27
N VAL A 61 7.38 6.98 4.14
CA VAL A 61 6.35 6.72 5.15
C VAL A 61 6.99 6.65 6.53
N SER A 62 6.39 7.34 7.49
CA SER A 62 6.80 7.29 8.90
C SER A 62 6.55 5.90 9.49
N ASN A 63 5.42 5.26 9.12
CA ASN A 63 5.07 3.92 9.60
C ASN A 63 4.28 3.10 8.56
N PRO A 64 4.29 1.75 8.67
CA PRO A 64 3.52 0.87 7.78
C PRO A 64 2.00 1.09 7.79
N SER A 65 1.43 1.68 8.84
CA SER A 65 -0.01 1.94 8.89
C SER A 65 -0.44 2.95 7.82
N GLN A 66 0.44 3.84 7.35
CA GLN A 66 0.16 4.72 6.21
C GLN A 66 -0.06 3.94 4.91
N ILE A 67 0.66 2.83 4.71
CA ILE A 67 0.46 1.94 3.56
C ILE A 67 -0.89 1.24 3.66
N VAL A 68 -1.25 0.79 4.86
CA VAL A 68 -2.57 0.20 5.13
C VAL A 68 -3.68 1.20 4.83
N GLN A 69 -3.51 2.47 5.21
CA GLN A 69 -4.45 3.55 4.87
C GLN A 69 -4.53 3.75 3.36
N GLY A 70 -3.40 3.78 2.66
CA GLY A 70 -3.36 3.86 1.20
C GLY A 70 -4.11 2.71 0.52
N ALA A 71 -3.96 1.49 1.03
CA ALA A 71 -4.69 0.31 0.55
C ALA A 71 -6.20 0.42 0.78
N ILE A 72 -6.63 0.92 1.95
CA ILE A 72 -8.04 1.17 2.24
C ILE A 72 -8.61 2.20 1.27
N HIS A 73 -7.92 3.32 1.10
CA HIS A 73 -8.35 4.38 0.21
C HIS A 73 -8.43 3.92 -1.24
N LEU A 74 -7.45 3.14 -1.70
CA LEU A 74 -7.45 2.57 -3.05
C LEU A 74 -8.64 1.63 -3.26
N SER A 75 -8.94 0.77 -2.28
CA SER A 75 -10.04 -0.20 -2.39
C SER A 75 -11.43 0.47 -2.39
N ILE A 76 -11.61 1.58 -1.68
CA ILE A 76 -12.90 2.27 -1.57
C ILE A 76 -13.11 3.31 -2.69
N TYR A 77 -12.06 4.06 -3.02
CA TYR A 77 -12.13 5.23 -3.90
C TYR A 77 -11.40 5.04 -5.23
N GLY A 78 -10.66 3.96 -5.42
CA GLY A 78 -9.84 3.73 -6.61
C GLY A 78 -10.62 3.77 -7.93
N ASP A 79 -11.89 3.35 -7.93
CA ASP A 79 -12.77 3.40 -9.11
C ASP A 79 -13.27 4.82 -9.39
N LYS A 80 -13.45 5.64 -8.35
CA LYS A 80 -13.83 7.05 -8.48
C LYS A 80 -12.67 7.90 -9.00
N LEU A 81 -11.44 7.45 -8.77
CA LEU A 81 -10.21 8.06 -9.25
C LEU A 81 -9.79 7.49 -10.62
N SER A 82 -10.76 7.39 -11.54
CA SER A 82 -10.62 6.74 -12.86
C SER A 82 -9.54 7.37 -13.75
N ARG A 83 -9.18 8.64 -13.50
CA ARG A 83 -8.07 9.34 -14.19
C ARG A 83 -6.71 8.67 -13.98
N PHE A 84 -6.53 7.93 -12.88
CA PHE A 84 -5.30 7.20 -12.59
C PHE A 84 -5.37 5.78 -13.15
N ARG A 85 -4.77 5.61 -14.35
CA ARG A 85 -4.64 4.30 -15.01
C ARG A 85 -3.65 3.37 -14.28
N ASN A 86 -2.56 3.93 -13.75
CA ASN A 86 -1.57 3.16 -12.98
C ASN A 86 -1.99 3.11 -11.50
N LYS A 87 -2.53 1.96 -11.07
CA LYS A 87 -3.02 1.78 -9.69
C LYS A 87 -1.87 1.66 -8.67
N GLY A 88 -0.68 1.24 -9.09
CA GLY A 88 0.54 1.26 -8.27
C GLY A 88 0.95 2.67 -7.87
N LEU A 89 1.00 3.59 -8.83
CA LEU A 89 1.30 5.01 -8.56
C LEU A 89 0.22 5.65 -7.68
N LEU A 90 -1.06 5.32 -7.92
CA LEU A 90 -2.14 5.77 -7.06
C LEU A 90 -1.98 5.24 -5.62
N LEU A 91 -1.62 3.97 -5.45
CA LEU A 91 -1.33 3.40 -4.13
C LEU A 91 -0.21 4.17 -3.41
N MET A 92 0.88 4.48 -4.11
CA MET A 92 1.98 5.26 -3.55
C MET A 92 1.55 6.67 -3.14
N MET A 93 0.77 7.37 -3.98
CA MET A 93 0.20 8.68 -3.66
C MET A 93 -0.64 8.62 -2.37
N LEU A 94 -1.56 7.66 -2.29
CA LEU A 94 -2.46 7.50 -1.15
C LEU A 94 -1.73 7.09 0.13
N SER A 95 -0.66 6.31 0.01
CA SER A 95 0.16 5.88 1.15
C SER A 95 1.06 6.98 1.69
N THR A 96 1.46 7.93 0.85
CA THR A 96 2.43 8.99 1.21
C THR A 96 1.78 10.36 1.40
N GLY A 97 0.52 10.53 1.00
CA GLY A 97 -0.22 11.80 1.09
C GLY A 97 0.13 12.82 0.00
N HIS A 98 0.91 12.44 -1.01
CA HIS A 98 1.24 13.33 -2.13
C HIS A 98 0.02 13.60 -3.00
N GLN A 99 -0.18 14.87 -3.37
CA GLN A 99 -1.30 15.29 -4.22
C GLN A 99 -0.93 15.43 -5.70
N GLN A 100 0.36 15.59 -6.02
CA GLN A 100 0.86 15.79 -7.38
C GLN A 100 1.79 14.65 -7.78
N LEU A 101 1.55 14.06 -8.96
CA LEU A 101 2.30 12.90 -9.44
C LEU A 101 3.76 13.23 -9.75
N SER A 102 4.04 14.39 -10.34
CA SER A 102 5.41 14.82 -10.65
C SER A 102 6.27 14.92 -9.39
N THR A 103 5.74 15.54 -8.34
CA THR A 103 6.42 15.68 -7.05
C THR A 103 6.63 14.32 -6.39
N LEU A 104 5.62 13.44 -6.45
CA LEU A 104 5.74 12.08 -5.94
C LEU A 104 6.89 11.33 -6.62
N LEU A 105 6.96 11.36 -7.96
CA LEU A 105 7.97 10.62 -8.72
C LEU A 105 9.38 11.13 -8.43
N GLN A 106 9.57 12.46 -8.41
CA GLN A 106 10.86 13.06 -8.08
C GLN A 106 11.32 12.70 -6.66
N GLU A 107 10.42 12.78 -5.68
CA GLU A 107 10.75 12.41 -4.31
C GLU A 107 11.00 10.90 -4.20
N ALA A 108 10.22 10.06 -4.88
CA ALA A 108 10.41 8.61 -4.87
C ALA A 108 11.77 8.19 -5.45
N GLU A 109 12.18 8.77 -6.58
CA GLU A 109 13.51 8.52 -7.15
C GLU A 109 14.62 8.96 -6.18
N LYS A 110 14.51 10.17 -5.62
CA LYS A 110 15.46 10.68 -4.65
C LYS A 110 15.57 9.79 -3.41
N ARG A 111 14.44 9.42 -2.80
CA ARG A 111 14.41 8.58 -1.60
C ARG A 111 14.86 7.17 -1.86
N PHE A 112 14.57 6.60 -3.03
CA PHE A 112 15.05 5.28 -3.39
C PHE A 112 16.58 5.24 -3.48
N LEU A 113 17.22 6.29 -4.00
CA LEU A 113 18.68 6.40 -4.03
C LEU A 113 19.28 6.45 -2.62
N GLU A 114 18.66 7.21 -1.72
CA GLU A 114 19.10 7.41 -0.32
C GLU A 114 18.83 6.18 0.57
N ASP A 115 17.71 5.50 0.39
CA ASP A 115 17.29 4.40 1.23
C ASP A 115 17.99 3.07 0.85
N GLU A 116 18.32 2.25 1.84
CA GLU A 116 18.78 0.86 1.61
C GLU A 116 17.62 -0.15 1.50
N GLU A 117 16.45 0.23 2.00
CA GLU A 117 15.25 -0.61 2.00
C GLU A 117 14.04 0.13 1.42
N TYR A 118 13.10 -0.62 0.84
CA TYR A 118 11.81 -0.12 0.37
C TYR A 118 10.69 -1.09 0.74
N TYR A 119 9.46 -0.58 0.83
CA TYR A 119 8.27 -1.41 0.93
C TYR A 119 7.82 -1.87 -0.45
N LEU A 120 7.67 -3.18 -0.63
CA LEU A 120 6.96 -3.77 -1.75
C LEU A 120 5.53 -4.06 -1.31
N VAL A 121 4.57 -3.43 -1.97
CA VAL A 121 3.16 -3.48 -1.59
C VAL A 121 2.31 -3.90 -2.77
N LYS A 122 1.36 -4.80 -2.57
CA LYS A 122 0.33 -5.14 -3.56
C LYS A 122 -1.03 -5.16 -2.90
N VAL A 123 -2.02 -4.49 -3.50
CA VAL A 123 -3.40 -4.47 -3.02
C VAL A 123 -4.27 -5.27 -3.97
N TYR A 124 -5.06 -6.19 -3.44
CA TYR A 124 -5.97 -7.02 -4.23
C TYR A 124 -7.31 -6.30 -4.36
N THR A 125 -7.55 -5.71 -5.54
CA THR A 125 -8.80 -5.04 -5.87
C THR A 125 -9.71 -5.97 -6.68
N GLY A 126 -10.94 -6.22 -6.23
CA GLY A 126 -11.96 -6.89 -7.05
C GLY A 126 -12.11 -8.42 -6.91
N GLY A 127 -11.58 -9.06 -5.87
CA GLY A 127 -11.76 -10.51 -5.64
C GLY A 127 -11.87 -10.87 -4.16
N GLY A 128 -12.60 -11.95 -3.85
CA GLY A 128 -12.66 -12.52 -2.50
C GLY A 128 -11.31 -13.09 -2.05
N SER A 129 -11.24 -13.60 -0.81
CA SER A 129 -10.01 -14.17 -0.21
C SER A 129 -9.27 -15.13 -1.15
N ASP A 130 -10.02 -15.98 -1.84
CA ASP A 130 -9.47 -17.07 -2.64
C ASP A 130 -8.72 -16.53 -3.86
N HIS A 131 -9.16 -15.39 -4.39
CA HIS A 131 -8.52 -14.73 -5.52
C HIS A 131 -7.23 -14.01 -5.11
N ALA A 132 -7.19 -13.45 -3.89
CA ALA A 132 -5.99 -12.85 -3.33
C ALA A 132 -4.93 -13.91 -3.00
N VAL A 133 -5.37 -15.04 -2.42
CA VAL A 133 -4.48 -16.18 -2.11
C VAL A 133 -3.95 -16.83 -3.40
N SER A 134 -4.74 -16.92 -4.47
CA SER A 134 -4.27 -17.51 -5.74
C SER A 134 -3.32 -16.63 -6.53
N THR A 135 -3.26 -15.32 -6.24
CA THR A 135 -2.45 -14.34 -6.99
C THR A 135 -1.30 -13.77 -6.18
N MET A 136 -0.93 -14.48 -5.09
CA MET A 136 0.17 -14.11 -4.20
C MET A 136 1.46 -13.90 -4.98
N VAL A 137 2.12 -12.78 -4.74
CA VAL A 137 3.49 -12.59 -5.23
C VAL A 137 4.40 -13.46 -4.37
N ARG A 138 5.19 -14.34 -5.00
CA ARG A 138 6.24 -15.04 -4.27
C ARG A 138 7.18 -14.00 -3.64
N LYS A 139 7.24 -14.00 -2.31
CA LYS A 139 8.14 -13.15 -1.53
C LYS A 139 9.56 -13.18 -2.14
N PRO A 140 10.09 -12.05 -2.61
CA PRO A 140 11.46 -12.01 -3.14
C PRO A 140 12.49 -12.34 -2.05
N GLY A 141 13.60 -12.98 -2.42
CA GLY A 141 14.61 -13.45 -1.47
C GLY A 141 15.31 -12.33 -0.66
N ASN A 142 15.33 -11.10 -1.19
CA ASN A 142 15.84 -9.90 -0.55
C ASN A 142 14.82 -9.19 0.36
N CYS A 143 13.64 -9.79 0.57
CA CYS A 143 12.57 -9.19 1.34
C CYS A 143 12.34 -9.90 2.68
N ARG A 144 11.80 -9.17 3.65
CA ARG A 144 11.31 -9.66 4.94
C ARG A 144 9.88 -9.20 5.17
N ILE A 145 9.17 -9.94 6.01
CA ILE A 145 7.77 -9.64 6.33
C ILE A 145 7.75 -8.44 7.26
N VAL A 146 6.82 -7.51 7.01
CA VAL A 146 6.62 -6.35 7.87
C VAL A 146 5.88 -6.80 9.14
N GLU A 147 6.27 -6.29 10.30
CA GLU A 147 5.51 -6.59 11.51
C GLU A 147 4.09 -6.02 11.40
N THR A 148 3.13 -6.73 11.96
CA THR A 148 1.71 -6.34 11.94
C THR A 148 1.59 -4.90 12.47
N PRO A 149 1.13 -3.94 11.68
CA PRO A 149 1.00 -2.57 12.13
C PRO A 149 0.01 -2.50 13.29
N LEU A 150 0.37 -1.82 14.37
CA LEU A 150 -0.53 -1.52 15.48
C LEU A 150 -1.52 -0.45 15.01
N CYS A 151 -2.56 -0.84 14.27
CA CYS A 151 -3.67 0.07 13.97
C CYS A 151 -4.64 0.09 15.15
N SER A 152 -4.45 1.05 16.06
CA SER A 152 -5.40 1.42 17.12
C SER A 152 -6.49 2.38 16.60
N GLU A 153 -7.30 2.96 17.49
CA GLU A 153 -8.30 4.01 17.20
C GLU A 153 -7.72 5.20 16.41
N ASP A 154 -6.43 5.48 16.56
CA ASP A 154 -5.73 6.55 15.82
C ASP A 154 -5.70 6.30 14.30
N CYS A 155 -5.66 5.04 13.86
CA CYS A 155 -5.78 4.71 12.43
C CYS A 155 -7.16 5.10 11.86
N ALA A 156 -8.23 4.88 12.63
CA ALA A 156 -9.57 5.25 12.20
C ALA A 156 -9.72 6.79 12.13
N GLY A 157 -9.16 7.51 13.10
CA GLY A 157 -9.10 8.98 13.07
C GLY A 157 -8.30 9.54 11.88
N LEU A 158 -7.18 8.90 11.53
CA LEU A 158 -6.36 9.26 10.37
C LEU A 158 -7.06 8.96 9.03
N LEU A 159 -7.76 7.83 8.92
CA LEU A 159 -8.57 7.47 7.74
C LEU A 159 -9.66 8.51 7.45
N VAL A 160 -10.30 9.05 8.48
CA VAL A 160 -11.33 10.09 8.36
C VAL A 160 -10.73 11.43 7.95
N LYS A 161 -9.57 11.82 8.51
CA LYS A 161 -8.87 13.05 8.12
C LYS A 161 -8.42 13.01 6.65
N ASN A 162 -7.93 11.88 6.17
CA ASN A 162 -7.47 11.71 4.80
C ASN A 162 -8.62 11.66 3.77
N LEU A 163 -9.87 11.41 4.20
CA LEU A 163 -11.04 11.54 3.35
C LEU A 163 -11.18 12.97 2.75
N TYR A 164 -10.86 13.99 3.54
CA TYR A 164 -10.91 15.39 3.07
C TYR A 164 -9.83 15.69 2.04
N ALA A 165 -8.63 15.12 2.19
CA ALA A 165 -7.56 15.24 1.20
C ALA A 165 -7.91 14.52 -0.12
N LEU A 166 -8.62 13.39 -0.03
CA LEU A 166 -9.15 12.66 -1.18
C LEU A 166 -10.22 13.44 -1.95
N LEU A 167 -11.09 14.19 -1.25
CA LEU A 167 -12.07 15.06 -1.90
C LEU A 167 -11.40 16.18 -2.71
N ALA A 168 -10.19 16.62 -2.35
CA ALA A 168 -9.42 17.59 -3.13
C ALA A 168 -8.75 16.98 -4.39
N LEU A 169 -8.75 15.64 -4.52
CA LEU A 169 -8.23 14.91 -5.67
C LEU A 169 -9.32 14.49 -6.67
N VAL A 170 -10.60 14.76 -6.38
CA VAL A 170 -11.75 14.54 -7.26
C VAL A 170 -12.11 15.87 -7.93
#